data_AF-A0A356KX49-F1
#
_entry.id   AF-A0A356KX49-F1
#
_cell.length_a   1.000
_cell.length_b   1.000
_cell.length_c   1.000
_cell.angle_alpha   90.00
_cell.angle_beta   90.00
_cell.angle_gamma   90.00
#
_symmetry.space_group_name_H-M   'P 1'
#
loop_
_entity.id
_entity.type
_entity.pdbx_description
1 polymer ?
#
loop_
_entity_poly.entity_id
_entity_poly.type
_entity_poly.pdbx_seq_one_letter_code
_entity_poly.pdbx_strand_id
1 'polypeptide(L)'
;ELAERIADEVAEMVWAVRNEPPPAFLPAEAGIEAVRKARLARRLGTVCVTDTSDVVGAGGTGENTRLLAALLEHARDLKSYVPVRDAVAVDQLWEQPLGSQVALEVGGRLDPVLCPAVAVSGTLRAKKDTGAFGRAVTLDLGHVQLILSEQAPLPIKPR
;
A
#
# COMPACT_ATOMS: atom_id res chain seq x y z
N GLU A 1 7.96 18.95 40.53
CA GLU A 1 8.44 17.77 41.28
C GLU A 1 7.94 16.43 40.73
N LEU A 2 6.70 15.97 40.99
CA LEU A 2 6.26 14.63 40.50
C LEU A 2 6.27 14.52 38.97
N ALA A 3 5.78 15.55 38.27
CA ALA A 3 5.75 15.58 36.80
C ALA A 3 7.16 15.52 36.18
N GLU A 4 8.10 16.30 36.71
CA GLU A 4 9.50 16.30 36.26
C GLU A 4 10.15 14.93 36.49
N ARG A 5 9.97 14.36 37.69
CA ARG A 5 10.51 13.03 38.01
C ARG A 5 10.01 11.94 37.05
N ILE A 6 8.71 11.95 36.73
CA ILE A 6 8.13 11.00 35.79
C ILE A 6 8.63 11.26 34.36
N ALA A 7 8.77 12.53 33.96
CA ALA A 7 9.30 12.89 32.65
C ALA A 7 10.74 12.39 32.46
N ASP A 8 11.60 12.57 33.45
CA ASP A 8 12.98 12.08 33.44
C ASP A 8 13.03 10.55 33.42
N GLU A 9 12.19 9.88 34.22
CA GLU A 9 12.11 8.41 34.25
C GLU A 9 11.71 7.85 32.87
N VAL A 10 10.69 8.41 32.23
CA VAL A 10 10.27 8.01 30.89
C VAL A 10 11.35 8.32 29.84
N ALA A 11 12.03 9.46 29.95
CA ALA A 11 13.10 9.82 29.04
C ALA A 11 14.26 8.82 29.11
N GLU A 12 14.69 8.43 30.31
CA GLU A 12 15.73 7.42 30.52
C GLU A 12 15.30 6.04 30.00
N MET A 13 14.03 5.65 30.21
CA MET A 13 13.49 4.39 29.67
C MET A 13 13.55 4.34 28.14
N VAL A 14 13.15 5.43 27.46
CA VAL A 14 13.22 5.52 25.99
C VAL A 14 14.67 5.55 25.52
N TRP A 15 15.54 6.29 26.21
CA TRP A 15 16.96 6.40 25.85
C TRP A 15 17.71 5.08 26.00
N ALA A 16 17.37 4.29 27.03
CA ALA A 16 17.98 2.98 27.28
C ALA A 16 17.78 2.00 26.11
N VAL A 17 16.66 2.08 25.39
CA VAL A 17 16.33 1.19 24.27
C VAL A 17 16.62 1.79 22.89
N ARG A 18 17.28 2.94 22.79
CA ARG A 18 17.50 3.64 21.50
C ARG A 18 18.25 2.83 20.44
N ASN A 19 19.04 1.85 20.87
CA ASN A 19 19.82 0.97 19.99
C ASN A 19 19.15 -0.40 19.79
N GLU A 20 17.99 -0.64 20.40
CA GLU A 20 17.22 -1.87 20.20
C GLU A 20 16.56 -1.80 18.81
N PRO A 21 16.91 -2.70 17.88
CA PRO A 21 16.35 -2.66 16.54
C PRO A 21 14.87 -3.07 16.56
N PRO A 22 14.07 -2.60 15.59
CA PRO A 22 12.73 -3.14 15.39
C PRO A 22 12.81 -4.63 15.03
N PRO A 23 11.70 -5.38 15.20
CA PRO A 23 11.60 -6.74 14.68
C PRO A 23 11.93 -6.78 13.18
N ALA A 24 12.48 -7.90 12.73
CA ALA A 24 12.77 -8.09 11.31
C ALA A 24 11.46 -8.03 10.49
N PHE A 25 11.42 -7.10 9.53
CA PHE A 25 10.33 -7.04 8.56
C PHE A 25 10.54 -8.11 7.49
N LEU A 26 9.45 -8.76 7.09
CA LEU A 26 9.51 -9.76 6.04
C LEU A 26 9.75 -9.06 4.69
N PRO A 27 10.66 -9.57 3.84
CA PRO A 27 10.70 -9.17 2.45
C PRO A 27 9.37 -9.55 1.76
N ALA A 28 9.03 -8.84 0.68
CA ALA A 28 7.73 -8.97 0.03
C ALA A 28 7.42 -10.43 -0.37
N GLU A 29 8.39 -11.14 -0.91
CA GLU A 29 8.28 -12.54 -1.35
C GLU A 29 7.99 -13.48 -0.17
N ALA A 30 8.66 -13.27 0.97
CA ALA A 30 8.40 -14.05 2.18
C ALA A 30 7.01 -13.74 2.75
N GLY A 31 6.57 -12.49 2.66
CA GLY A 31 5.20 -12.10 2.98
C GLY A 31 4.17 -12.80 2.11
N ILE A 32 4.39 -12.84 0.79
CA ILE A 32 3.53 -13.54 -0.17
C ILE A 32 3.47 -15.05 0.16
N GLU A 33 4.61 -15.68 0.49
CA GLU A 33 4.65 -17.07 0.92
C GLU A 33 3.89 -17.32 2.23
N ALA A 34 3.98 -16.41 3.20
CA ALA A 34 3.20 -16.49 4.43
C ALA A 34 1.69 -16.42 4.13
N VAL A 35 1.27 -15.51 3.25
CA VAL A 35 -0.13 -15.39 2.79
C VAL A 35 -0.60 -16.69 2.12
N ARG A 36 0.22 -17.30 1.25
CA ARG A 36 -0.10 -18.60 0.63
C ARG A 36 -0.33 -19.70 1.65
N LYS A 37 0.54 -19.78 2.66
CA LYS A 37 0.46 -20.78 3.73
C LYS A 37 -0.73 -20.57 4.65
N ALA A 38 -1.24 -19.34 4.77
CA ALA A 38 -2.42 -18.98 5.57
C ALA A 38 -3.76 -19.44 4.95
N ARG A 39 -3.86 -20.72 4.55
CA ARG A 39 -5.02 -21.28 3.82
C ARG A 39 -6.35 -21.11 4.56
N LEU A 40 -6.37 -21.31 5.88
CA LEU A 40 -7.60 -21.17 6.67
C LEU A 40 -8.07 -19.72 6.72
N ALA A 41 -7.15 -18.78 6.96
CA ALA A 41 -7.46 -17.34 6.97
C ALA A 41 -7.98 -16.87 5.60
N ARG A 42 -7.36 -17.32 4.51
CA ARG A 42 -7.83 -17.03 3.14
C ARG A 42 -9.16 -17.69 2.78
N ARG A 43 -9.47 -18.84 3.37
CA ARG A 43 -10.75 -19.53 3.12
C ARG A 43 -11.91 -18.89 3.88
N LEU A 44 -11.66 -18.38 5.09
CA LEU A 44 -12.68 -17.82 5.97
C LEU A 44 -12.76 -16.28 5.93
N GLY A 45 -11.80 -15.63 5.27
CA GLY A 45 -11.72 -14.17 5.24
C GLY A 45 -10.59 -13.66 4.35
N THR A 46 -10.00 -12.53 4.75
CA THR A 46 -8.93 -11.84 4.03
C THR A 46 -7.66 -11.82 4.86
N VAL A 47 -6.50 -11.89 4.19
CA VAL A 47 -5.21 -11.64 4.84
C VAL A 47 -4.79 -10.21 4.50
N CYS A 48 -4.56 -9.40 5.52
CA CYS A 48 -4.05 -8.04 5.34
C CYS A 48 -2.52 -8.06 5.39
N VAL A 49 -1.89 -7.48 4.38
CA VAL A 49 -0.44 -7.25 4.34
C VAL A 49 -0.23 -5.75 4.47
N THR A 50 0.64 -5.33 5.38
CA THR A 50 0.97 -3.93 5.61
C THR A 50 2.34 -3.64 5.05
N ASP A 51 2.43 -2.65 4.16
CA ASP A 51 3.70 -2.06 3.79
C ASP A 51 4.20 -1.16 4.93
N THR A 52 5.05 -1.71 5.80
CA THR A 52 5.56 -0.98 6.96
C THR A 52 6.49 0.17 6.57
N SER A 53 7.02 0.18 5.34
CA SER A 53 7.88 1.25 4.85
C SER A 53 7.09 2.47 4.34
N ASP A 54 5.78 2.33 4.12
CA ASP A 54 4.93 3.38 3.57
C ASP A 54 3.54 3.41 4.24
N VAL A 55 3.54 3.56 5.57
CA VAL A 55 2.31 3.68 6.35
C VAL A 55 1.83 5.13 6.33
N VAL A 56 0.80 5.42 5.53
CA VAL A 56 0.23 6.78 5.40
C VAL A 56 -0.18 7.38 6.75
N GLY A 57 -0.78 6.57 7.64
CA GLY A 57 -1.17 7.01 8.98
C GLY A 57 0.01 7.41 9.88
N ALA A 58 1.24 7.03 9.52
CA ALA A 58 2.49 7.38 10.20
C ALA A 58 3.34 8.41 9.42
N GLY A 59 2.77 9.04 8.39
CA GLY A 59 3.46 10.03 7.56
C GLY A 59 4.01 9.52 6.22
N GLY A 60 3.73 8.25 5.86
CA GLY A 60 4.03 7.72 4.54
C GLY A 60 3.24 8.44 3.42
N THR A 61 3.75 8.40 2.20
CA THR A 61 3.14 9.07 1.05
C THR A 61 2.03 8.23 0.40
N GLY A 62 2.08 6.90 0.57
CA GLY A 62 1.17 5.93 -0.03
C GLY A 62 1.51 5.61 -1.49
N GLU A 63 2.69 5.97 -1.98
CA GLU A 63 3.12 5.76 -3.37
C GLU A 63 4.04 4.55 -3.56
N ASN A 64 4.33 3.78 -2.52
CA ASN A 64 5.26 2.66 -2.64
C ASN A 64 4.69 1.52 -3.49
N THR A 65 5.40 1.22 -4.57
CA THR A 65 5.05 0.24 -5.59
C THR A 65 5.80 -1.08 -5.44
N ARG A 66 6.74 -1.22 -4.49
CA ARG A 66 7.55 -2.44 -4.38
C ARG A 66 6.71 -3.68 -4.09
N LEU A 67 5.74 -3.56 -3.18
CA LEU A 67 4.81 -4.66 -2.91
C LEU A 67 3.90 -4.95 -4.12
N LEU A 68 3.47 -3.92 -4.86
CA LEU A 68 2.72 -4.09 -6.11
C LEU A 68 3.53 -4.90 -7.13
N ALA A 69 4.80 -4.54 -7.36
CA ALA A 69 5.69 -5.24 -8.27
C ALA A 69 5.84 -6.73 -7.88
N ALA A 70 6.12 -6.99 -6.60
CA ALA A 70 6.26 -8.36 -6.10
C ALA A 70 4.96 -9.17 -6.24
N LEU A 71 3.79 -8.57 -6.02
CA LEU A 71 2.50 -9.23 -6.21
C LEU A 71 2.23 -9.55 -7.70
N LEU A 72 2.55 -8.63 -8.60
CA LEU A 72 2.39 -8.83 -10.05
C LEU A 72 3.28 -9.97 -10.56
N GLU A 73 4.54 -9.99 -10.12
CA GLU A 73 5.52 -10.98 -10.57
C GLU A 73 5.28 -12.35 -9.93
N HIS A 74 5.16 -12.37 -8.59
CA HIS A 74 5.25 -13.60 -7.85
C HIS A 74 3.92 -14.15 -7.38
N ALA A 75 2.81 -13.40 -7.34
CA ALA A 75 1.57 -13.81 -6.64
C ALA A 75 0.35 -14.12 -7.54
N ARG A 76 0.57 -14.70 -8.73
CA ARG A 76 -0.50 -14.95 -9.73
C ARG A 76 -1.67 -15.82 -9.24
N ASP A 77 -1.44 -16.64 -8.22
CA ASP A 77 -2.44 -17.50 -7.56
C ASP A 77 -3.24 -16.79 -6.47
N LEU A 78 -2.93 -15.52 -6.17
CA LEU A 78 -3.57 -14.74 -5.12
C LEU A 78 -4.30 -13.53 -5.70
N LYS A 79 -5.61 -13.45 -5.45
CA LYS A 79 -6.39 -12.23 -5.72
C LYS A 79 -6.03 -11.17 -4.68
N SER A 80 -5.45 -10.07 -5.13
CA SER A 80 -4.94 -9.00 -4.27
C SER A 80 -5.61 -7.68 -4.57
N TYR A 81 -5.86 -6.87 -3.54
CA TYR A 81 -6.37 -5.50 -3.65
C TYR A 81 -5.30 -4.56 -3.13
N VAL A 82 -4.78 -3.69 -3.99
CA VAL A 82 -3.58 -2.90 -3.70
C VAL A 82 -3.90 -1.43 -3.90
N PRO A 83 -3.99 -0.63 -2.82
CA PRO A 83 -4.11 0.81 -2.92
C PRO A 83 -2.74 1.45 -3.17
N VAL A 84 -2.65 2.37 -4.12
CA VAL A 84 -1.47 3.19 -4.40
C VAL A 84 -1.94 4.61 -4.68
N ARG A 85 -1.27 5.60 -4.11
CA ARG A 85 -1.48 7.00 -4.47
C ARG A 85 -0.74 7.29 -5.78
N ASP A 86 -1.46 7.81 -6.77
CA ASP A 86 -0.88 8.34 -8.01
C ASP A 86 -1.91 9.27 -8.68
N ALA A 87 -1.88 10.56 -8.33
CA ALA A 87 -2.80 11.55 -8.88
C ALA A 87 -2.66 11.70 -10.40
N VAL A 88 -1.44 11.57 -10.93
CA VAL A 88 -1.15 11.68 -12.36
C VAL A 88 -1.83 10.52 -13.12
N ALA A 89 -1.75 9.30 -12.59
CA ALA A 89 -2.44 8.16 -13.17
C ALA A 89 -3.97 8.28 -13.06
N VAL A 90 -4.49 8.80 -11.94
CA VAL A 90 -5.93 9.07 -11.81
C VAL A 90 -6.40 10.07 -12.87
N ASP A 91 -5.69 11.18 -13.07
CA ASP A 91 -6.01 12.19 -14.08
C ASP A 91 -6.06 11.61 -15.49
N GLN A 92 -5.08 10.77 -15.85
CA GLN A 92 -5.03 10.11 -17.17
C GLN A 92 -6.21 9.15 -17.42
N LEU A 93 -6.76 8.57 -16.35
CA LEU A 93 -7.80 7.54 -16.43
C LEU A 93 -9.21 8.11 -16.19
N TRP A 94 -9.32 9.29 -15.58
CA TRP A 94 -10.59 9.81 -15.07
C TRP A 94 -11.61 10.09 -16.16
N GLU A 95 -11.19 10.46 -17.37
CA GLU A 95 -12.10 10.71 -18.49
C GLU A 95 -12.33 9.47 -19.38
N GLN A 96 -11.56 8.39 -19.19
CA GLN A 96 -11.67 7.19 -20.05
C GLN A 96 -12.89 6.34 -19.70
N PRO A 97 -13.66 5.81 -20.66
CA PRO A 97 -14.86 5.04 -20.33
C PRO A 97 -14.52 3.79 -19.50
N LEU A 98 -15.43 3.38 -18.59
CA LEU A 98 -15.30 2.10 -17.89
C LEU A 98 -15.24 0.96 -18.92
N GLY A 99 -14.39 -0.02 -18.67
CA GLY A 99 -14.10 -1.12 -19.60
C GLY A 99 -12.94 -0.86 -20.56
N SER A 100 -12.37 0.35 -20.58
CA SER A 100 -11.20 0.67 -21.40
C SER A 100 -9.99 -0.20 -21.02
N GLN A 101 -9.26 -0.67 -22.03
CA GLN A 101 -7.93 -1.26 -21.86
C GLN A 101 -6.91 -0.13 -21.76
N VAL A 102 -6.10 -0.15 -20.71
CA VAL A 102 -5.10 0.88 -20.43
C VAL A 102 -3.74 0.26 -20.19
N ALA A 103 -2.70 1.02 -20.50
CA ALA A 103 -1.31 0.72 -20.18
C ALA A 103 -0.64 2.02 -19.74
N LEU A 104 -0.01 2.02 -18.57
CA LEU A 104 0.59 3.19 -17.95
C LEU A 104 1.63 2.81 -16.91
N GLU A 105 2.46 3.77 -16.54
CA GLU A 105 3.38 3.69 -15.41
C GLU A 105 2.69 4.20 -14.14
N VAL A 106 2.76 3.41 -13.07
CA VAL A 106 2.18 3.75 -11.75
C VAL A 106 3.30 3.97 -10.74
N GLY A 107 3.17 5.03 -9.93
CA GLY A 107 4.11 5.37 -8.86
C GLY A 107 5.33 6.18 -9.33
N GLY A 108 6.26 6.41 -8.40
CA GLY A 108 7.50 7.16 -8.66
C GLY A 108 7.31 8.66 -8.91
N ARG A 109 6.25 9.25 -8.34
CA ARG A 109 5.94 10.67 -8.52
C ARG A 109 6.68 11.55 -7.50
N LEU A 110 6.66 11.18 -6.22
CA LEU A 110 7.28 11.96 -5.14
C LEU A 110 8.73 11.52 -4.84
N ASP A 111 8.98 10.22 -4.80
CA ASP A 111 10.31 9.64 -4.58
C ASP A 111 10.55 8.45 -5.52
N PRO A 112 11.08 8.69 -6.74
CA PRO A 112 11.31 7.62 -7.71
C PRO A 112 12.44 6.65 -7.32
N VAL A 113 13.32 7.02 -6.38
CA VAL A 113 14.40 6.14 -5.91
C VAL A 113 13.85 5.12 -4.92
N LEU A 114 13.01 5.56 -3.99
CA LEU A 114 12.36 4.68 -3.04
C LEU A 114 11.10 4.00 -3.60
N CYS A 115 10.40 4.60 -4.56
CA CYS A 115 9.15 4.08 -5.11
C CYS A 115 9.24 4.02 -6.64
N PRO A 116 10.00 3.11 -7.24
CA PRO A 116 10.19 3.07 -8.69
C PRO A 116 8.86 2.87 -9.42
N ALA A 117 8.70 3.51 -10.58
CA ALA A 117 7.50 3.32 -11.40
C ALA A 117 7.34 1.84 -11.83
N VAL A 118 6.11 1.36 -11.84
CA VAL A 118 5.75 0.01 -12.29
C VAL A 118 4.82 0.11 -13.50
N ALA A 119 5.25 -0.49 -14.60
CA ALA A 119 4.44 -0.66 -15.79
C ALA A 119 3.25 -1.59 -15.50
N VAL A 120 2.03 -1.11 -15.70
CA VAL A 120 0.83 -1.92 -15.54
C VAL A 120 -0.05 -1.82 -16.79
N SER A 121 -0.74 -2.92 -17.10
CA SER A 121 -1.77 -2.96 -18.13
C SER A 121 -2.97 -3.75 -17.64
N GLY A 122 -4.16 -3.23 -17.92
CA GLY A 122 -5.40 -3.89 -17.54
C GLY A 122 -6.63 -3.08 -17.90
N THR A 123 -7.75 -3.43 -17.25
CA THR A 123 -9.05 -2.85 -17.57
C THR A 123 -9.49 -1.86 -16.50
N LEU A 124 -9.92 -0.66 -16.91
CA LEU A 124 -10.54 0.29 -15.99
C LEU A 124 -11.93 -0.20 -15.55
N ARG A 125 -12.10 -0.54 -14.27
CA ARG A 125 -13.33 -1.16 -13.75
C ARG A 125 -14.22 -0.21 -12.94
N ALA A 126 -13.61 0.71 -12.22
CA ALA A 126 -14.36 1.62 -11.35
C ALA A 126 -13.72 3.00 -11.31
N LYS A 127 -14.57 3.99 -11.05
CA LYS A 127 -14.21 5.37 -10.71
C LYS A 127 -15.07 5.81 -9.57
N LYS A 128 -14.51 6.53 -8.61
CA LYS A 128 -15.25 7.04 -7.47
C LYS A 128 -14.58 8.29 -6.92
N ASP A 129 -15.36 9.33 -6.68
CA ASP A 129 -14.94 10.39 -5.78
C ASP A 129 -15.13 9.90 -4.33
N THR A 130 -14.03 9.86 -3.59
CA THR A 130 -13.99 9.35 -2.21
C THR A 130 -14.07 10.47 -1.17
N GLY A 131 -14.30 11.71 -1.60
CA GLY A 131 -14.36 12.89 -0.74
C GLY A 131 -12.98 13.26 -0.24
N ALA A 132 -12.69 12.98 1.04
CA ALA A 132 -11.45 13.41 1.69
C ALA A 132 -10.17 12.83 1.05
N PHE A 133 -10.26 11.70 0.34
CA PHE A 133 -9.12 11.10 -0.36
C PHE A 133 -9.11 11.40 -1.88
N GLY A 134 -9.98 12.30 -2.33
CA GLY A 134 -10.10 12.71 -3.73
C GLY A 134 -10.69 11.62 -4.63
N ARG A 135 -10.42 11.74 -5.92
CA ARG A 135 -10.82 10.77 -6.93
C ARG A 135 -9.99 9.50 -6.81
N ALA A 136 -10.63 8.38 -7.09
CA ALA A 136 -9.99 7.08 -7.16
C ALA A 136 -10.49 6.29 -8.36
N VAL A 137 -9.60 5.50 -8.95
CA VAL A 137 -9.90 4.58 -10.04
C VAL A 137 -9.44 3.17 -9.69
N THR A 138 -10.11 2.16 -10.22
CA THR A 138 -9.70 0.75 -10.04
C THR A 138 -9.36 0.14 -11.38
N LEU A 139 -8.15 -0.41 -11.48
CA LEU A 139 -7.66 -1.20 -12.59
C LEU A 139 -7.67 -2.68 -12.24
N ASP A 140 -8.23 -3.48 -13.13
CA ASP A 140 -8.18 -4.94 -13.09
C ASP A 140 -7.01 -5.43 -13.92
N LEU A 141 -5.95 -5.88 -13.24
CA LEU A 141 -4.71 -6.39 -13.82
C LEU A 141 -4.68 -7.94 -13.80
N GLY A 142 -5.86 -8.58 -13.73
CA GLY A 142 -5.99 -10.03 -13.56
C GLY A 142 -6.04 -10.42 -12.07
N HIS A 143 -4.93 -10.90 -11.51
CA HIS A 143 -4.87 -11.30 -10.10
C HIS A 143 -4.70 -10.11 -9.14
N VAL A 144 -4.32 -8.93 -9.64
CA VAL A 144 -4.25 -7.69 -8.85
C VAL A 144 -5.40 -6.75 -9.23
N GLN A 145 -6.12 -6.24 -8.22
CA GLN A 145 -7.02 -5.09 -8.35
C GLN A 145 -6.27 -3.88 -7.79
N LEU A 146 -5.79 -3.03 -8.67
CA LEU A 146 -5.02 -1.85 -8.32
C LEU A 146 -5.97 -0.67 -8.14
N ILE A 147 -5.97 -0.05 -6.98
CA ILE A 147 -6.78 1.12 -6.64
C ILE A 147 -5.85 2.32 -6.60
N LEU A 148 -6.01 3.22 -7.57
CA LEU A 148 -5.23 4.45 -7.66
C LEU A 148 -6.04 5.59 -7.05
N SER A 149 -5.45 6.36 -6.14
CA SER A 149 -6.08 7.55 -5.53
C SER A 149 -5.25 8.81 -5.74
N GLU A 150 -5.92 9.96 -5.81
CA GLU A 150 -5.25 11.26 -5.92
C GLU A 150 -4.51 11.63 -4.63
N GLN A 151 -5.19 11.44 -3.50
CA GLN A 151 -4.64 11.72 -2.18
C GLN A 151 -4.19 10.44 -1.50
N ALA A 152 -3.39 10.60 -0.45
CA ALA A 152 -2.85 9.49 0.30
C ALA A 152 -3.99 8.67 0.93
N PRO A 153 -4.19 7.40 0.52
CA PRO A 153 -5.29 6.60 1.02
C PRO A 153 -5.00 6.15 2.46
N LEU A 154 -6.04 6.02 3.28
CA LEU A 154 -5.95 5.39 4.61
C LEU A 154 -6.66 4.02 4.60
N PRO A 155 -6.05 2.97 4.01
CA PRO A 155 -6.63 1.63 3.95
C PRO A 155 -6.47 0.91 5.30
N ILE A 156 -7.10 1.42 6.36
CA ILE A 156 -6.84 0.99 7.74
C ILE A 156 -7.61 -0.29 8.12
N LYS A 157 -8.71 -0.63 7.43
CA LYS A 157 -9.35 -1.97 7.50
C LYS A 157 -10.41 -2.16 6.41
N PRO A 158 -10.70 -3.39 5.98
CA PRO A 158 -11.97 -3.73 5.35
C PRO A 158 -13.12 -3.38 6.32
N ARG A 159 -14.15 -2.70 5.82
CA ARG A 159 -15.41 -2.51 6.56
C ARG A 159 -16.30 -3.72 6.39
#